data_AF-K2RHC2-F1
#
_entry.id   AF-K2RHC2-F1
#
_cell.length_a   1.000
_cell.length_b   1.000
_cell.length_c   1.000
_cell.angle_alpha   90.00
_cell.angle_beta   90.00
_cell.angle_gamma   90.00
#
_symmetry.space_group_name_H-M   'P 1'
#
loop_
_entity.id
_entity.type
_entity.pdbx_description
1 polymer ?
#
loop_
_entity_poly.entity_id
_entity_poly.type
_entity_poly.pdbx_seq_one_letter_code
_entity_poly.pdbx_strand_id
1 'polypeptide(L)'
;MLSLPGTNFHLQESLPVWRDGDCCAGNRNEQWLKRLRPGSSLTGRCVSKKKRKKNHSELPINILNPSLQFVPASDGGTFTLVNPHTRKAAAEVSEATVDDVNAAAAAAQRAFPSWSALSPAARGAPMTRLADLILEHKGELARLEAISMGKPVSEFIDAGAAAGNFRLYAGMGWQARGTTSLNTPGYMNVTVRQPFGVVGVIIPWNVPLLFLAKKVAPALAAGNTVVLKSSEKAPLTVRSATSLGFA
;
A
#
# COMPACT_ATOMS: atom_id res chain seq x y z
N MET A 1 -34.99 21.92 -30.18
CA MET A 1 -36.21 22.59 -29.68
C MET A 1 -36.94 21.57 -28.82
N LEU A 2 -37.20 21.75 -27.53
CA LEU A 2 -37.10 22.89 -26.63
C LEU A 2 -36.63 22.39 -25.25
N SER A 3 -35.73 23.17 -24.67
CA SER A 3 -35.44 23.31 -23.24
C SER A 3 -36.67 23.69 -22.41
N LEU A 4 -36.62 23.45 -21.09
CA LEU A 4 -36.78 24.40 -19.97
C LEU A 4 -36.83 23.59 -18.62
N PRO A 5 -36.67 24.16 -17.41
CA PRO A 5 -35.41 24.67 -16.84
C PRO A 5 -35.19 24.28 -15.34
N GLY A 6 -33.97 24.44 -14.84
CA GLY A 6 -33.74 24.87 -13.45
C GLY A 6 -33.73 23.82 -12.33
N THR A 7 -32.54 23.31 -12.02
CA THR A 7 -32.03 23.28 -10.64
C THR A 7 -30.53 23.50 -10.68
N ASN A 8 -30.13 24.68 -10.21
CA ASN A 8 -28.75 25.02 -9.92
C ASN A 8 -28.23 24.13 -8.78
N PHE A 9 -27.11 23.45 -9.01
CA PHE A 9 -26.18 23.14 -7.92
C PHE A 9 -24.79 23.58 -8.36
N HIS A 10 -24.47 24.83 -8.04
CA HIS A 10 -23.10 25.27 -7.85
C HIS A 10 -22.56 24.58 -6.60
N LEU A 11 -21.49 23.80 -6.73
CA LEU A 11 -20.49 23.64 -5.69
C LEU A 11 -19.12 23.65 -6.37
N GLN A 12 -18.63 24.88 -6.53
CA GLN A 12 -17.20 25.17 -6.58
C GLN A 12 -16.75 25.11 -5.12
N GLU A 13 -15.90 24.16 -4.75
CA GLU A 13 -14.93 24.37 -3.67
C GLU A 13 -13.81 23.33 -3.77
N SER A 14 -12.62 23.89 -3.91
CA SER A 14 -11.31 23.26 -3.85
C SER A 14 -11.15 22.38 -2.61
N LEU A 15 -10.74 21.13 -2.79
CA LEU A 15 -10.13 20.35 -1.72
C LEU A 15 -8.63 20.20 -2.01
N PRO A 16 -7.74 20.91 -1.29
CA PRO A 16 -6.31 20.62 -1.33
C PRO A 16 -6.07 19.22 -0.76
N VAL A 17 -5.04 18.53 -1.24
CA VAL A 17 -4.62 17.22 -0.72
C VAL A 17 -3.73 17.46 0.50
N TRP A 18 -4.05 16.80 1.61
CA TRP A 18 -3.57 17.13 2.97
C TRP A 18 -2.44 16.21 3.47
N ARG A 19 -1.56 16.76 4.32
CA ARG A 19 -0.84 16.02 5.37
C ARG A 19 -1.80 15.74 6.54
N ASP A 20 -1.60 14.63 7.26
CA ASP A 20 -2.35 14.23 8.48
C ASP A 20 -2.29 15.24 9.67
N GLY A 21 -1.73 16.44 9.48
CA GLY A 21 -1.44 17.42 10.54
C GLY A 21 -2.66 18.00 11.26
N ASP A 22 -3.84 17.98 10.66
CA ASP A 22 -5.00 18.71 11.18
C ASP A 22 -6.05 17.83 11.89
N CYS A 23 -5.83 16.51 11.99
CA CYS A 23 -6.89 15.61 12.48
C CYS A 23 -6.79 15.19 13.96
N CYS A 24 -5.66 15.42 14.63
CA CYS A 24 -5.45 14.89 15.99
C CYS A 24 -4.81 15.90 16.97
N ALA A 25 -5.42 17.08 17.13
CA ALA A 25 -5.22 17.88 18.34
C ALA A 25 -6.23 17.41 19.41
N GLY A 26 -5.80 16.47 20.27
CA GLY A 26 -6.67 15.86 21.28
C GLY A 26 -5.90 15.10 22.34
N ASN A 27 -5.35 15.85 23.29
CA ASN A 27 -4.60 15.46 24.47
C ASN A 27 -5.19 14.25 25.25
N ARG A 28 -4.35 13.27 25.65
CA ARG A 28 -4.27 12.69 27.02
C ARG A 28 -3.37 11.43 27.13
N ASN A 29 -2.55 11.46 28.18
CA ASN A 29 -1.94 10.33 28.93
C ASN A 29 -0.51 9.89 28.55
N GLU A 30 0.44 10.79 28.81
CA GLU A 30 1.75 10.45 29.35
C GLU A 30 1.61 9.97 30.81
N GLN A 31 1.84 8.69 31.14
CA GLN A 31 2.06 8.30 32.55
C GLN A 31 2.70 6.92 32.83
N TRP A 32 3.47 6.32 31.91
CA TRP A 32 4.05 4.98 32.15
C TRP A 32 5.58 4.87 32.05
N LEU A 33 6.33 5.98 32.03
CA LEU A 33 7.80 5.99 31.89
C LEU A 33 8.60 6.09 33.20
N LYS A 34 8.37 5.21 34.19
CA LYS A 34 9.31 5.07 35.33
C LYS A 34 9.39 3.63 35.86
N ARG A 35 10.55 2.98 35.61
CA ARG A 35 11.21 1.82 36.31
C ARG A 35 11.88 0.94 35.22
N LEU A 36 13.17 0.59 35.19
CA LEU A 36 14.27 0.52 36.16
C LEU A 36 15.65 0.60 35.43
N ARG A 37 16.71 0.69 36.23
CA ARG A 37 18.12 1.07 35.98
C ARG A 37 19.05 -0.10 35.52
N PRO A 38 20.35 0.13 35.23
CA PRO A 38 21.15 -0.60 34.23
C PRO A 38 22.04 -1.75 34.77
N GLY A 39 22.51 -2.61 33.86
CA GLY A 39 23.80 -3.30 33.97
C GLY A 39 23.78 -4.83 33.98
N SER A 40 24.31 -5.46 32.93
CA SER A 40 25.33 -6.51 33.06
C SER A 40 25.86 -6.90 31.66
N SER A 41 27.18 -6.93 31.57
CA SER A 41 27.99 -7.23 30.40
C SER A 41 28.13 -8.74 30.20
N LEU A 42 27.97 -9.20 28.96
CA LEU A 42 28.53 -10.47 28.52
C LEU A 42 29.24 -10.28 27.18
N THR A 43 30.57 -10.25 27.24
CA THR A 43 31.48 -10.22 26.11
C THR A 43 31.50 -11.59 25.44
N GLY A 44 30.86 -11.71 24.28
CA GLY A 44 31.00 -12.83 23.35
C GLY A 44 31.60 -12.35 22.04
N ARG A 45 32.85 -12.71 21.78
CA ARG A 45 33.62 -12.31 20.60
C ARG A 45 33.14 -13.12 19.38
N CYS A 46 32.25 -12.56 18.57
CA CYS A 46 31.83 -13.14 17.29
C CYS A 46 32.68 -12.59 16.15
N VAL A 47 33.42 -13.47 15.49
CA VAL A 47 34.25 -13.18 14.31
C VAL A 47 33.33 -12.76 13.15
N SER A 48 33.34 -11.47 12.78
CA SER A 48 32.52 -10.96 11.69
C SER A 48 33.17 -11.25 10.32
N LYS A 49 32.54 -12.11 9.50
CA LYS A 49 32.73 -12.08 8.05
C LYS A 49 32.15 -10.77 7.54
N LYS A 50 32.98 -9.88 6.97
CA LYS A 50 32.57 -8.59 6.39
C LYS A 50 31.64 -8.84 5.18
N LYS A 51 30.32 -8.89 5.42
CA LYS A 51 29.32 -8.59 4.38
C LYS A 51 29.27 -7.07 4.21
N ARG A 52 29.52 -6.62 2.99
CA ARG A 52 29.44 -5.24 2.52
C ARG A 52 28.08 -4.63 2.95
N LYS A 53 28.08 -3.80 4.00
CA LYS A 53 26.89 -3.03 4.41
C LYS A 53 26.59 -2.04 3.30
N LYS A 54 25.54 -2.26 2.51
CA LYS A 54 24.93 -1.18 1.74
C LYS A 54 24.26 -0.29 2.78
N ASN A 55 24.74 0.93 2.93
CA ASN A 55 24.06 1.95 3.73
C ASN A 55 22.73 2.23 3.01
N HIS A 56 21.61 1.83 3.63
CA HIS A 56 20.27 2.05 3.07
C HIS A 56 19.79 3.51 3.23
N SER A 57 20.67 4.43 3.66
CA SER A 57 20.34 5.78 4.13
C SER A 57 20.43 6.89 3.08
N GLU A 58 20.72 6.60 1.81
CA GLU A 58 21.06 7.65 0.83
C GLU A 58 20.26 7.64 -0.48
N LEU A 59 19.34 6.68 -0.67
CA LEU A 59 18.56 6.65 -1.92
C LEU A 59 17.16 7.23 -1.69
N PRO A 60 16.76 8.26 -2.46
CA PRO A 60 15.42 8.82 -2.36
C PRO A 60 14.38 7.74 -2.65
N ILE A 61 13.36 7.70 -1.81
CA ILE A 61 12.23 6.80 -1.99
C ILE A 61 11.26 7.47 -2.95
N ASN A 62 11.52 7.16 -4.20
CA ASN A 62 10.80 7.60 -5.38
C ASN A 62 9.39 7.01 -5.48
N ILE A 63 8.54 7.69 -6.25
CA ILE A 63 7.16 7.31 -6.60
C ILE A 63 7.19 6.36 -7.79
N LEU A 64 6.26 5.42 -7.85
CA LEU A 64 6.11 4.54 -9.00
C LEU A 64 5.38 5.29 -10.14
N ASN A 65 6.05 5.45 -11.27
CA ASN A 65 5.49 6.12 -12.43
C ASN A 65 4.62 5.18 -13.29
N PRO A 66 3.92 5.72 -14.32
CA PRO A 66 3.12 4.93 -15.25
C PRO A 66 3.86 3.81 -16.00
N SER A 67 5.18 3.92 -16.14
CA SER A 67 6.05 2.93 -16.79
C SER A 67 6.59 1.88 -15.82
N LEU A 68 6.04 1.83 -14.59
CA LEU A 68 6.47 0.94 -13.50
C LEU A 68 7.93 1.16 -13.07
N GLN A 69 8.40 2.41 -13.18
CA GLN A 69 9.73 2.83 -12.76
C GLN A 69 9.63 3.81 -11.59
N PHE A 70 10.57 3.73 -10.67
CA PHE A 70 10.63 4.62 -9.52
C PHE A 70 11.28 5.96 -9.88
N VAL A 71 10.49 7.03 -9.96
CA VAL A 71 10.92 8.40 -10.30
C VAL A 71 10.72 9.39 -9.13
N PRO A 72 11.49 10.49 -9.07
CA PRO A 72 11.23 11.57 -8.12
C PRO A 72 9.82 12.16 -8.29
N ALA A 73 9.34 12.90 -7.29
CA ALA A 73 8.12 13.69 -7.42
C ALA A 73 8.25 14.68 -8.58
N SER A 74 7.12 14.98 -9.22
CA SER A 74 7.03 15.90 -10.36
C SER A 74 7.59 17.29 -10.09
N ASP A 75 7.47 17.80 -8.87
CA ASP A 75 8.04 19.07 -8.40
C ASP A 75 9.40 18.91 -7.70
N GLY A 76 9.91 17.68 -7.59
CA GLY A 76 11.13 17.35 -6.84
C GLY A 76 10.97 17.35 -5.32
N GLY A 77 9.75 17.52 -4.79
CA GLY A 77 9.47 17.58 -3.36
C GLY A 77 9.84 16.29 -2.62
N THR A 78 10.44 16.45 -1.43
CA THR A 78 10.75 15.33 -0.53
C THR A 78 10.42 15.68 0.92
N PHE A 79 10.23 14.65 1.73
CA PHE A 79 10.16 14.76 3.18
C PHE A 79 11.07 13.72 3.85
N THR A 80 11.67 14.11 4.98
CA THR A 80 12.51 13.23 5.78
C THR A 80 11.66 12.27 6.61
N LEU A 81 11.87 10.97 6.43
CA LEU A 81 11.37 9.95 7.34
C LEU A 81 12.31 9.85 8.55
N VAL A 82 11.78 10.02 9.76
CA VAL A 82 12.54 9.92 11.00
C VAL A 82 12.32 8.57 11.66
N ASN A 83 13.39 7.88 12.03
CA ASN A 83 13.30 6.63 12.78
C ASN A 83 12.84 6.92 14.23
N PRO A 84 11.71 6.34 14.69
CA PRO A 84 11.15 6.64 16.01
C PRO A 84 12.02 6.16 17.18
N HIS A 85 12.86 5.14 16.97
CA HIS A 85 13.76 4.61 17.99
C HIS A 85 15.02 5.49 18.16
N THR A 86 15.62 5.93 17.06
CA THR A 86 16.88 6.70 17.10
C THR A 86 16.70 8.21 17.02
N ARG A 87 15.51 8.67 16.61
CA ARG A 87 15.19 10.08 16.29
C ARG A 87 16.09 10.71 15.22
N LYS A 88 16.73 9.88 14.40
CA LYS A 88 17.58 10.32 13.27
C LYS A 88 16.85 10.12 11.95
N ALA A 89 17.25 10.90 10.94
CA ALA A 89 16.82 10.70 9.57
C ALA A 89 17.11 9.27 9.11
N ALA A 90 16.09 8.60 8.57
CA ALA A 90 16.15 7.24 8.07
C ALA A 90 16.26 7.21 6.54
N ALA A 91 15.44 8.01 5.86
CA ALA A 91 15.40 8.14 4.40
C ALA A 91 14.72 9.45 4.00
N GLU A 92 15.05 9.95 2.80
CA GLU A 92 14.26 10.97 2.11
C GLU A 92 13.21 10.29 1.22
N VAL A 93 11.96 10.73 1.33
CA VAL A 93 10.81 10.15 0.61
C VAL A 93 10.21 11.21 -0.29
N SER A 94 9.95 10.88 -1.54
CA SER A 94 9.29 11.80 -2.48
C SER A 94 7.87 12.13 -2.00
N GLU A 95 7.54 13.42 -1.99
CA GLU A 95 6.21 13.93 -1.64
C GLU A 95 5.40 14.03 -2.94
N ALA A 96 4.48 13.09 -3.16
CA ALA A 96 3.71 13.03 -4.39
C ALA A 96 2.79 14.23 -4.54
N THR A 97 2.81 14.86 -5.73
CA THR A 97 1.90 15.96 -6.05
C THR A 97 0.58 15.44 -6.63
N VAL A 98 -0.35 16.37 -6.88
CA VAL A 98 -1.60 16.06 -7.62
C VAL A 98 -1.30 15.52 -9.03
N ASP A 99 -0.26 16.02 -9.69
CA ASP A 99 0.12 15.58 -11.04
C ASP A 99 0.66 14.15 -11.04
N ASP A 100 1.42 13.77 -10.00
CA ASP A 100 1.90 12.40 -9.83
C ASP A 100 0.73 11.41 -9.62
N VAL A 101 -0.27 11.82 -8.83
CA VAL A 101 -1.49 11.04 -8.61
C VAL A 101 -2.32 10.91 -9.89
N ASN A 102 -2.49 12.01 -10.63
CA ASN A 102 -3.19 12.00 -11.92
C ASN A 102 -2.50 11.10 -12.94
N ALA A 103 -1.16 11.13 -13.00
CA ALA A 103 -0.37 10.25 -13.86
C ALA A 103 -0.57 8.77 -13.48
N ALA A 104 -0.54 8.45 -12.18
CA ALA A 104 -0.79 7.09 -11.67
C ALA A 104 -2.22 6.61 -11.99
N ALA A 105 -3.23 7.48 -11.81
CA ALA A 105 -4.62 7.18 -12.16
C ALA A 105 -4.79 6.93 -13.66
N ALA A 106 -4.17 7.76 -14.51
CA ALA A 106 -4.18 7.57 -15.96
C ALA A 106 -3.51 6.24 -16.37
N ALA A 107 -2.43 5.85 -15.69
CA ALA A 107 -1.77 4.55 -15.92
C ALA A 107 -2.67 3.38 -15.56
N ALA A 108 -3.30 3.43 -14.38
CA ALA A 108 -4.26 2.42 -13.93
C ALA A 108 -5.43 2.31 -14.91
N GLN A 109 -5.97 3.45 -15.38
CA GLN A 109 -7.06 3.48 -16.35
C GLN A 109 -6.67 2.82 -17.69
N ARG A 110 -5.43 3.01 -18.16
CA ARG A 110 -4.91 2.36 -19.38
C ARG A 110 -4.73 0.85 -19.20
N ALA A 111 -4.33 0.40 -18.01
CA ALA A 111 -4.13 -1.01 -17.71
C ALA A 111 -5.45 -1.77 -17.47
N PHE A 112 -6.53 -1.06 -17.13
CA PHE A 112 -7.80 -1.67 -16.73
C PHE A 112 -8.42 -2.61 -17.78
N PRO A 113 -8.50 -2.26 -19.09
CA PRO A 113 -9.11 -3.16 -20.07
C PRO A 113 -8.39 -4.51 -20.20
N SER A 114 -7.05 -4.52 -20.23
CA SER A 114 -6.29 -5.76 -20.34
C SER A 114 -6.31 -6.58 -19.05
N TRP A 115 -6.26 -5.92 -17.88
CA TRP A 115 -6.33 -6.60 -16.58
C TRP A 115 -7.71 -7.20 -16.29
N SER A 116 -8.77 -6.43 -16.54
CA SER A 116 -10.16 -6.86 -16.27
C SER A 116 -10.60 -8.04 -17.16
N ALA A 117 -10.02 -8.15 -18.37
CA ALA A 117 -10.29 -9.24 -19.30
C ALA A 117 -9.62 -10.58 -18.93
N LEU A 118 -8.65 -10.58 -18.02
CA LEU A 118 -7.99 -11.82 -17.57
C LEU A 118 -8.97 -12.74 -16.83
N SER A 119 -8.80 -14.04 -16.97
CA SER A 119 -9.53 -15.01 -16.14
C SER A 119 -9.14 -14.86 -14.65
N PRO A 120 -10.01 -15.25 -13.71
CA PRO A 120 -9.67 -15.22 -12.28
C PRO A 120 -8.36 -15.96 -11.96
N ALA A 121 -8.08 -17.09 -12.62
CA ALA A 121 -6.83 -17.81 -12.45
C ALA A 121 -5.61 -17.03 -12.95
N ALA A 122 -5.72 -16.37 -14.12
CA ALA A 122 -4.65 -15.54 -14.66
C ALA A 122 -4.37 -14.32 -13.79
N ARG A 123 -5.39 -13.73 -13.14
CA ARG A 123 -5.20 -12.66 -12.14
C ARG A 123 -4.58 -13.17 -10.83
N GLY A 124 -4.91 -14.40 -10.43
CA GLY A 124 -4.39 -15.01 -9.21
C GLY A 124 -2.91 -15.38 -9.28
N ALA A 125 -2.40 -15.75 -10.46
CA ALA A 125 -1.00 -16.14 -10.65
C ALA A 125 0.03 -15.08 -10.17
N PRO A 126 -0.04 -13.79 -10.60
CA PRO A 126 0.89 -12.77 -10.12
C PRO A 126 0.70 -12.47 -8.62
N MET A 127 -0.51 -12.58 -8.08
CA MET A 127 -0.76 -12.39 -6.65
C MET A 127 -0.10 -13.47 -5.80
N THR A 128 -0.17 -14.73 -6.24
CA THR A 128 0.53 -15.85 -5.61
C THR A 128 2.04 -15.67 -5.68
N ARG A 129 2.58 -15.27 -6.84
CA ARG A 129 4.01 -14.96 -6.99
C ARG A 129 4.47 -13.85 -6.04
N LEU A 130 3.69 -12.77 -5.92
CA LEU A 130 3.98 -11.70 -4.96
C LEU A 130 3.99 -12.20 -3.52
N ALA A 131 3.07 -13.11 -3.16
CA ALA A 131 3.05 -13.71 -1.83
C ALA A 131 4.32 -14.52 -1.53
N ASP A 132 4.85 -15.25 -2.52
CA ASP A 132 6.10 -15.99 -2.38
C ASP A 132 7.29 -15.04 -2.18
N LEU A 133 7.37 -13.97 -2.96
CA LEU A 133 8.42 -12.95 -2.86
C LEU A 133 8.38 -12.22 -1.51
N ILE A 134 7.19 -11.89 -0.99
CA ILE A 134 7.02 -11.30 0.35
C ILE A 134 7.60 -12.23 1.43
N LEU A 135 7.37 -13.54 1.32
CA LEU A 135 7.89 -14.51 2.28
C LEU A 135 9.40 -14.68 2.18
N GLU A 136 9.94 -14.69 0.96
CA GLU A 136 11.39 -14.74 0.71
C GLU A 136 12.10 -13.52 1.33
N HIS A 137 11.48 -12.34 1.20
CA HIS A 137 12.06 -11.06 1.64
C HIS A 137 11.60 -10.65 3.05
N LYS A 138 10.93 -11.54 3.80
CA LYS A 138 10.34 -11.23 5.11
C LYS A 138 11.32 -10.59 6.09
N GLY A 139 12.59 -11.00 6.08
CA GLY A 139 13.62 -10.48 6.98
C GLY A 139 14.06 -9.07 6.65
N GLU A 140 14.01 -8.68 5.37
CA GLU A 140 14.25 -7.29 4.95
C GLU A 140 13.04 -6.42 5.26
N LEU A 141 11.83 -6.89 4.92
CA LEU A 141 10.58 -6.18 5.23
C LEU A 141 10.42 -5.92 6.74
N ALA A 142 10.80 -6.89 7.58
CA ALA A 142 10.80 -6.72 9.03
C ALA A 142 11.70 -5.58 9.51
N ARG A 143 12.89 -5.42 8.89
CA ARG A 143 13.83 -4.35 9.22
C ARG A 143 13.31 -2.99 8.78
N LEU A 144 12.66 -2.92 7.61
CA LEU A 144 12.05 -1.69 7.10
C LEU A 144 10.89 -1.20 7.99
N GLU A 145 10.06 -2.12 8.48
CA GLU A 145 9.05 -1.82 9.51
C GLU A 145 9.70 -1.31 10.80
N ALA A 146 10.74 -1.98 11.28
CA ALA A 146 11.44 -1.56 12.49
C ALA A 146 12.02 -0.15 12.35
N ILE A 147 12.52 0.20 11.15
CA ILE A 147 13.05 1.54 10.87
C ILE A 147 11.93 2.59 10.83
N SER A 148 10.80 2.27 10.21
CA SER A 148 9.70 3.23 10.02
C SER A 148 8.87 3.43 11.29
N MET A 149 8.51 2.32 11.93
CA MET A 149 7.51 2.25 12.99
C MET A 149 8.09 1.87 14.36
N GLY A 150 9.33 1.39 14.41
CA GLY A 150 9.92 0.90 15.66
C GLY A 150 9.40 -0.48 16.09
N LYS A 151 8.69 -1.20 15.21
CA LYS A 151 8.16 -2.54 15.50
C LYS A 151 9.31 -3.54 15.72
N PRO A 152 9.29 -4.36 16.78
CA PRO A 152 10.30 -5.39 16.99
C PRO A 152 10.33 -6.41 15.85
N VAL A 153 11.52 -6.67 15.30
CA VAL A 153 11.73 -7.63 14.20
C VAL A 153 11.28 -9.04 14.57
N SER A 154 11.41 -9.43 15.84
CA SER A 154 10.99 -10.74 16.36
C SER A 154 9.47 -10.95 16.32
N GLU A 155 8.69 -9.88 16.34
CA GLU A 155 7.22 -9.90 16.34
C GLU A 155 6.63 -9.62 14.95
N PHE A 156 7.47 -9.64 13.91
CA PHE A 156 7.05 -9.34 12.55
C PHE A 156 6.34 -10.53 11.90
N ILE A 157 5.04 -10.64 12.19
CA ILE A 157 4.13 -11.63 11.59
C ILE A 157 3.49 -11.14 10.28
N ASP A 158 3.66 -9.85 9.95
CA ASP A 158 2.88 -9.17 8.91
C ASP A 158 3.15 -9.73 7.52
N ALA A 159 4.38 -10.19 7.23
CA ALA A 159 4.70 -10.83 5.96
C ALA A 159 3.91 -12.12 5.75
N GLY A 160 3.78 -12.95 6.79
CA GLY A 160 2.98 -14.18 6.73
C GLY A 160 1.50 -13.87 6.52
N ALA A 161 0.98 -12.90 7.28
CA ALA A 161 -0.40 -12.47 7.15
C ALA A 161 -0.70 -11.82 5.78
N ALA A 162 0.22 -11.02 5.25
CA ALA A 162 0.11 -10.39 3.93
C ALA A 162 0.15 -11.42 2.80
N ALA A 163 1.13 -12.34 2.83
CA ALA A 163 1.21 -13.44 1.87
C ALA A 163 -0.04 -14.33 1.90
N GLY A 164 -0.55 -14.62 3.10
CA GLY A 164 -1.82 -15.34 3.28
C GLY A 164 -3.00 -14.62 2.64
N ASN A 165 -3.10 -13.29 2.80
CA ASN A 165 -4.16 -12.50 2.16
C ASN A 165 -4.06 -12.53 0.63
N PHE A 166 -2.86 -12.34 0.07
CA PHE A 166 -2.68 -12.42 -1.39
C PHE A 166 -3.05 -13.79 -1.95
N ARG A 167 -2.61 -14.89 -1.30
CA ARG A 167 -2.98 -16.26 -1.73
C ARG A 167 -4.46 -16.54 -1.59
N LEU A 168 -5.08 -16.09 -0.49
CA LEU A 168 -6.52 -16.22 -0.29
C LEU A 168 -7.30 -15.56 -1.44
N TYR A 169 -7.02 -14.28 -1.72
CA TYR A 169 -7.74 -13.54 -2.74
C TYR A 169 -7.39 -13.98 -4.17
N ALA A 170 -6.18 -14.50 -4.40
CA ALA A 170 -5.83 -15.14 -5.67
C ALA A 170 -6.78 -16.29 -6.03
N GLY A 171 -7.25 -17.06 -5.03
CA GLY A 171 -8.25 -18.11 -5.21
C GLY A 171 -9.70 -17.60 -5.22
N MET A 172 -9.99 -16.48 -4.55
CA MET A 172 -11.36 -15.95 -4.41
C MET A 172 -11.90 -15.27 -5.67
N GLY A 173 -11.10 -15.04 -6.72
CA GLY A 173 -11.60 -14.43 -7.96
C GLY A 173 -12.78 -15.19 -8.58
N TRP A 174 -12.86 -16.51 -8.41
CA TRP A 174 -13.97 -17.37 -8.88
C TRP A 174 -15.27 -17.23 -8.07
N GLN A 175 -15.20 -16.60 -6.89
CA GLN A 175 -16.34 -16.40 -6.00
C GLN A 175 -17.13 -15.13 -6.34
N ALA A 176 -16.66 -14.31 -7.29
CA ALA A 176 -17.38 -13.14 -7.81
C ALA A 176 -18.53 -13.58 -8.74
N ARG A 177 -19.50 -14.32 -8.20
CA ARG A 177 -20.64 -14.88 -8.93
C ARG A 177 -21.83 -13.92 -8.92
N GLY A 178 -22.52 -13.89 -10.05
CA GLY A 178 -23.84 -13.29 -10.19
C GLY A 178 -24.94 -14.17 -9.62
N THR A 179 -26.19 -13.72 -9.77
CA THR A 179 -27.39 -14.47 -9.40
C THR A 179 -28.38 -14.49 -10.56
N THR A 180 -29.21 -15.52 -10.62
CA THR A 180 -30.31 -15.63 -11.57
C THR A 180 -31.65 -15.69 -10.82
N SER A 181 -32.72 -15.15 -11.40
CA SER A 181 -34.06 -15.17 -10.83
C SER A 181 -35.13 -15.27 -11.90
N LEU A 182 -36.18 -16.06 -11.63
CA LEU A 182 -37.36 -16.26 -12.48
C LEU A 182 -38.63 -15.66 -11.85
N ASN A 183 -38.48 -14.79 -10.84
CA ASN A 183 -39.62 -14.25 -10.11
C ASN A 183 -40.50 -13.33 -10.96
N THR A 184 -40.00 -12.85 -12.11
CA THR A 184 -40.78 -12.05 -13.06
C THR A 184 -41.35 -12.97 -14.13
N PRO A 185 -42.69 -13.15 -14.21
CA PRO A 185 -43.31 -14.03 -15.18
C PRO A 185 -42.92 -13.64 -16.61
N GLY A 186 -42.46 -14.60 -17.40
CA GLY A 186 -42.02 -14.39 -18.79
C GLY A 186 -40.60 -13.84 -18.97
N TYR A 187 -39.84 -13.63 -17.89
CA TYR A 187 -38.48 -13.08 -17.97
C TYR A 187 -37.47 -13.89 -17.14
N MET A 188 -36.21 -13.89 -17.57
CA MET A 188 -35.07 -14.39 -16.80
C MET A 188 -34.19 -13.22 -16.38
N ASN A 189 -34.13 -12.94 -15.08
CA ASN A 189 -33.27 -11.89 -14.53
C ASN A 189 -31.89 -12.47 -14.22
N VAL A 190 -30.84 -11.79 -14.66
CA VAL A 190 -29.44 -12.16 -14.41
C VAL A 190 -28.70 -10.95 -13.85
N THR A 191 -27.99 -11.14 -12.74
CA THR A 191 -27.02 -10.16 -12.24
C THR A 191 -25.61 -10.64 -12.55
N VAL A 192 -24.72 -9.71 -12.88
CA VAL A 192 -23.29 -9.98 -13.09
C VAL A 192 -22.47 -9.10 -12.17
N ARG A 193 -21.36 -9.64 -11.64
CA ARG A 193 -20.41 -8.86 -10.84
C ARG A 193 -19.26 -8.43 -11.73
N GLN A 194 -19.13 -7.14 -11.94
CA GLN A 194 -18.07 -6.54 -12.75
C GLN A 194 -17.15 -5.70 -11.87
N PRO A 195 -15.86 -5.57 -12.24
CA PRO A 195 -14.97 -4.64 -11.58
C PRO A 195 -15.48 -3.19 -11.73
N PHE A 196 -15.19 -2.35 -10.73
CA PHE A 196 -15.55 -0.94 -10.71
C PHE A 196 -14.67 -0.09 -11.62
N GLY A 197 -13.40 -0.47 -11.84
CA GLY A 197 -12.45 0.32 -12.62
C GLY A 197 -11.13 0.57 -11.87
N VAL A 198 -10.74 1.84 -11.82
CA VAL A 198 -9.61 2.32 -11.03
C VAL A 198 -10.05 2.59 -9.60
N VAL A 199 -9.37 1.98 -8.64
CA VAL A 199 -9.68 2.11 -7.21
C VAL A 199 -8.51 2.80 -6.49
N GLY A 200 -8.82 3.93 -5.84
CA GLY A 200 -7.90 4.58 -4.91
C GLY A 200 -7.86 3.85 -3.56
N VAL A 201 -6.66 3.49 -3.10
CA VAL A 201 -6.44 2.79 -1.84
C VAL A 201 -5.54 3.64 -0.96
N ILE A 202 -6.04 4.03 0.21
CA ILE A 202 -5.28 4.76 1.22
C ILE A 202 -5.11 3.84 2.44
N ILE A 203 -3.88 3.68 2.92
CA ILE A 203 -3.55 2.77 4.03
C ILE A 203 -2.89 3.48 5.21
N PRO A 204 -3.16 3.04 6.46
CA PRO A 204 -2.57 3.62 7.66
C PRO A 204 -1.13 3.12 7.89
N TRP A 205 -0.48 3.70 8.89
CA TRP A 205 0.92 3.47 9.25
C TRP A 205 1.18 2.32 10.22
N ASN A 206 0.18 1.80 10.92
CA ASN A 206 0.39 0.89 12.06
C ASN A 206 0.76 -0.54 11.65
N VAL A 207 0.21 -1.05 10.54
CA VAL A 207 0.55 -2.37 9.99
C VAL A 207 0.52 -2.30 8.44
N PRO A 208 1.37 -1.47 7.82
CA PRO A 208 1.18 -1.03 6.45
C PRO A 208 1.31 -2.18 5.45
N LEU A 209 2.18 -3.17 5.67
CA LEU A 209 2.26 -4.37 4.81
C LEU A 209 0.98 -5.21 4.83
N LEU A 210 0.35 -5.35 6.00
CA LEU A 210 -0.90 -6.09 6.12
C LEU A 210 -2.06 -5.32 5.47
N PHE A 211 -2.14 -4.00 5.67
CA PHE A 211 -3.19 -3.18 5.07
C PHE A 211 -3.04 -3.06 3.55
N LEU A 212 -1.82 -3.02 3.04
CA LEU A 212 -1.53 -3.20 1.61
C LEU A 212 -2.23 -4.48 1.12
N ALA A 213 -1.90 -5.64 1.69
CA ALA A 213 -2.46 -6.90 1.23
C ALA A 213 -3.99 -6.94 1.38
N LYS A 214 -4.54 -6.50 2.52
CA LYS A 214 -5.98 -6.51 2.79
C LYS A 214 -6.79 -5.63 1.84
N LYS A 215 -6.22 -4.55 1.30
CA LYS A 215 -6.93 -3.61 0.42
C LYS A 215 -6.65 -3.88 -1.06
N VAL A 216 -5.39 -4.14 -1.40
CA VAL A 216 -4.97 -4.34 -2.79
C VAL A 216 -5.39 -5.72 -3.30
N ALA A 217 -5.23 -6.79 -2.51
CA ALA A 217 -5.55 -8.15 -2.96
C ALA A 217 -7.02 -8.34 -3.39
N PRO A 218 -8.05 -7.93 -2.62
CA PRO A 218 -9.44 -8.05 -3.08
C PRO A 218 -9.73 -7.18 -4.32
N ALA A 219 -9.14 -5.99 -4.41
CA ALA A 219 -9.33 -5.11 -5.56
C ALA A 219 -8.80 -5.76 -6.85
N LEU A 220 -7.58 -6.30 -6.81
CA LEU A 220 -6.95 -7.01 -7.92
C LEU A 220 -7.72 -8.29 -8.28
N ALA A 221 -8.13 -9.08 -7.28
CA ALA A 221 -8.88 -10.32 -7.51
C ALA A 221 -10.22 -10.08 -8.20
N ALA A 222 -10.91 -8.98 -7.85
CA ALA A 222 -12.15 -8.56 -8.49
C ALA A 222 -11.94 -8.00 -9.92
N GLY A 223 -10.70 -7.79 -10.37
CA GLY A 223 -10.37 -7.28 -11.71
C GLY A 223 -10.22 -5.76 -11.78
N ASN A 224 -10.09 -5.08 -10.64
CA ASN A 224 -9.81 -3.64 -10.61
C ASN A 224 -8.32 -3.36 -10.76
N THR A 225 -8.00 -2.16 -11.21
CA THR A 225 -6.66 -1.57 -11.11
C THR A 225 -6.59 -0.64 -9.90
N VAL A 226 -5.41 -0.48 -9.30
CA VAL A 226 -5.27 0.22 -8.02
C VAL A 226 -4.28 1.37 -8.11
N VAL A 227 -4.62 2.50 -7.48
CA VAL A 227 -3.69 3.59 -7.13
C VAL A 227 -3.55 3.60 -5.61
N LEU A 228 -2.33 3.40 -5.10
CA LEU A 228 -2.08 3.25 -3.67
C LEU A 228 -1.39 4.49 -3.10
N LYS A 229 -1.93 5.04 -2.02
CA LYS A 229 -1.25 6.00 -1.14
C LYS A 229 -0.95 5.34 0.21
N SER A 230 0.34 5.14 0.48
CA SER A 230 0.82 4.72 1.81
C SER A 230 0.88 5.90 2.77
N SER A 231 0.80 5.65 4.08
CA SER A 231 1.08 6.69 5.06
C SER A 231 2.54 7.17 4.97
N GLU A 232 2.71 8.47 5.10
CA GLU A 232 3.99 9.19 5.17
C GLU A 232 4.83 8.76 6.37
N LYS A 233 4.22 8.20 7.42
CA LYS A 233 4.94 7.68 8.60
C LYS A 233 5.56 6.31 8.38
N ALA A 234 5.05 5.52 7.42
CA ALA A 234 5.55 4.16 7.17
C ALA A 234 5.56 3.75 5.69
N PRO A 235 6.28 4.48 4.82
CA PRO A 235 6.28 4.20 3.37
C PRO A 235 7.24 3.08 2.96
N LEU A 236 8.25 2.74 3.79
CA LEU A 236 9.38 1.89 3.39
C LEU A 236 8.98 0.48 2.97
N THR A 237 8.22 -0.19 3.84
CA THR A 237 7.81 -1.60 3.65
C THR A 237 6.90 -1.75 2.44
N VAL A 238 5.99 -0.80 2.26
CA VAL A 238 5.04 -0.78 1.13
C VAL A 238 5.80 -0.61 -0.17
N ARG A 239 6.70 0.38 -0.24
CA ARG A 239 7.52 0.64 -1.43
C ARG A 239 8.39 -0.57 -1.79
N SER A 240 9.00 -1.23 -0.79
CA SER A 240 9.78 -2.46 -0.99
C SER A 240 8.89 -3.59 -1.52
N ALA A 241 7.75 -3.88 -0.88
CA ALA A 241 6.83 -4.92 -1.34
C ALA A 241 6.30 -4.67 -2.76
N THR A 242 5.99 -3.41 -3.10
CA THR A 242 5.58 -3.01 -4.44
C THR A 242 6.69 -3.26 -5.47
N SER A 243 7.96 -3.01 -5.13
CA SER A 243 9.10 -3.28 -6.03
C SER A 243 9.30 -4.78 -6.34
N LEU A 244 8.96 -5.67 -5.40
CA LEU A 244 9.04 -7.12 -5.63
C LEU A 244 8.08 -7.59 -6.72
N GLY A 245 6.92 -6.94 -6.86
CA GLY A 245 5.93 -7.30 -7.88
C GLY A 245 6.37 -7.03 -9.32
N PHE A 246 7.44 -6.24 -9.51
CA PHE A 246 7.96 -5.85 -10.83
C PHE A 246 9.31 -6.49 -11.18
N ALA A 247 9.86 -7.33 -10.29
CA ALA A 247 11.11 -8.07 -10.49
C ALA A 247 10.88 -9.45 -11.15
#